data_AF-A0A9P9RNK7-F1
#
_entry.id   AF-A0A9P9RNK7-F1
#
_cell.length_a   1.000
_cell.length_b   1.000
_cell.length_c   1.000
_cell.angle_alpha   90.00
_cell.angle_beta   90.00
_cell.angle_gamma   90.00
#
_symmetry.space_group_name_H-M   'P 1'
#
loop_
_entity.id
_entity.type
_entity.pdbx_description
1 polymer ?
#
loop_
_entity_poly.entity_id
_entity_poly.type
_entity_poly.pdbx_seq_one_letter_code
_entity_poly.pdbx_strand_id
1 'polypeptide(L)'
;MAAAASHNFIYDWALAAHNFTIIQAVNLFYISSVVVFCTGTVFGLIIWKTKQYSGARIMGGAITRIVVYGVMFRVRTTNPSRAVLFIVQLVQGLGSSIVQTGTLGSAIGTAISGAIYPHTFREELAKALGDDSTSELIDTLFNSITSTLIPAWGTVERSAINTAFVKVTSYFFIAAMAIIVPCFSIICDSQNLIEENGMLDGKITLMHNTTTAEGRRAENKKTKEIK
;
A
#
# COMPACT_ATOMS: atom_id res chain seq x y z
N MET A 1 -8.68 -10.22 0.93
CA MET A 1 -10.02 -9.62 1.12
C MET A 1 -10.51 -9.67 2.57
N ALA A 2 -10.46 -10.80 3.29
CA ALA A 2 -10.92 -10.85 4.70
C ALA A 2 -10.20 -9.88 5.66
N ALA A 3 -8.89 -9.64 5.46
CA ALA A 3 -8.12 -8.68 6.26
C ALA A 3 -8.58 -7.22 6.08
N ALA A 4 -8.95 -6.84 4.86
CA ALA A 4 -9.41 -5.48 4.54
C ALA A 4 -10.72 -5.15 5.27
N ALA A 5 -11.61 -6.14 5.44
CA ALA A 5 -12.83 -5.99 6.23
C ALA A 5 -12.51 -5.56 7.67
N SER A 6 -11.56 -6.24 8.34
CA SER A 6 -11.20 -5.90 9.71
C SER A 6 -10.58 -4.50 9.87
N HIS A 7 -9.87 -4.02 8.85
CA HIS A 7 -9.32 -2.66 8.80
C HIS A 7 -10.43 -1.63 8.60
N ASN A 8 -11.38 -1.88 7.71
CA ASN A 8 -12.45 -0.93 7.42
C ASN A 8 -13.37 -0.72 8.62
N PHE A 9 -13.66 -1.78 9.38
CA PHE A 9 -14.53 -1.70 10.56
C PHE A 9 -13.87 -1.11 11.81
N ILE A 10 -12.53 -1.00 11.87
CA ILE A 10 -11.85 -0.47 13.06
C ILE A 10 -12.09 1.04 13.22
N TYR A 11 -12.26 1.75 12.10
CA TYR A 11 -12.56 3.18 12.08
C TYR A 11 -13.93 3.45 12.71
N ASP A 12 -14.97 2.79 12.20
CA ASP A 12 -16.35 2.93 12.70
C ASP A 12 -16.46 2.50 14.16
N TRP A 13 -15.82 1.40 14.53
CA TRP A 13 -15.80 0.92 15.91
C TRP A 13 -15.04 1.87 16.86
N ALA A 14 -13.92 2.44 16.43
CA ALA A 14 -13.17 3.40 17.26
C ALA A 14 -13.99 4.68 17.52
N LEU A 15 -14.77 5.12 16.54
CA LEU A 15 -15.66 6.27 16.67
C LEU A 15 -16.86 5.94 17.58
N ALA A 16 -17.53 4.81 17.35
CA ALA A 16 -18.78 4.45 18.05
C ALA A 16 -18.57 3.88 19.46
N ALA A 17 -17.54 3.07 19.69
CA ALA A 17 -17.34 2.36 20.96
C ALA A 17 -16.30 3.02 21.87
N HIS A 18 -15.31 3.73 21.31
CA HIS A 18 -14.19 4.29 22.06
C HIS A 18 -14.18 5.83 22.13
N ASN A 19 -15.18 6.51 21.56
CA ASN A 19 -15.28 7.97 21.50
C ASN A 19 -13.97 8.62 21.01
N PHE A 20 -13.28 8.00 20.05
CA PHE A 20 -12.06 8.57 19.49
C PHE A 20 -12.40 9.84 18.71
N THR A 21 -11.51 10.83 18.77
CA THR A 21 -11.59 11.94 17.83
C THR A 21 -11.32 11.42 16.42
N ILE A 22 -11.89 12.07 15.40
CA ILE A 22 -11.77 11.60 14.02
C ILE A 22 -10.30 11.47 13.61
N ILE A 23 -9.45 12.41 14.02
CA ILE A 23 -8.00 12.36 13.76
C ILE A 23 -7.38 11.10 14.39
N GLN A 24 -7.77 10.72 15.61
CA GLN A 24 -7.25 9.51 16.25
C GLN A 24 -7.71 8.24 15.55
N ALA A 25 -8.98 8.18 15.12
CA ALA A 25 -9.53 7.04 14.39
C ALA A 25 -8.93 6.90 12.98
N VAL A 26 -8.78 8.02 12.27
CA VAL A 26 -8.06 8.14 11.00
C VAL A 26 -6.62 7.67 11.17
N ASN A 27 -5.88 8.22 12.14
CA ASN A 27 -4.49 7.83 12.37
C ASN A 27 -4.35 6.35 12.71
N LEU A 28 -5.27 5.80 13.50
CA LEU A 28 -5.33 4.37 13.79
C LEU A 28 -5.60 3.55 12.52
N PHE A 29 -6.46 4.02 11.61
CA PHE A 29 -6.70 3.34 10.35
C PHE A 29 -5.45 3.34 9.45
N TYR A 30 -4.85 4.51 9.26
CA TYR A 30 -3.79 4.74 8.26
C TYR A 30 -2.40 4.21 8.65
N ILE A 31 -2.10 4.05 9.95
CA ILE A 31 -0.76 3.66 10.40
C ILE A 31 -0.34 2.26 9.88
N SER A 32 -1.27 1.34 9.64
CA SER A 32 -0.96 0.05 9.00
C SER A 32 -0.42 0.25 7.58
N SER A 33 -1.04 1.12 6.78
CA SER A 33 -0.65 1.34 5.39
C SER A 33 0.74 1.99 5.29
N VAL A 34 1.05 2.91 6.21
CA VAL A 34 2.40 3.50 6.32
C VAL A 34 3.44 2.43 6.64
N VAL A 35 3.16 1.55 7.60
CA VAL A 35 4.07 0.46 7.95
C VAL A 35 4.25 -0.54 6.80
N VAL A 36 3.16 -0.87 6.09
CA VAL A 36 3.23 -1.71 4.88
C VAL A 36 4.11 -1.07 3.81
N PHE A 37 4.00 0.24 3.61
CA PHE A 37 4.83 0.96 2.66
C PHE A 37 6.32 0.94 3.05
N CYS A 38 6.65 1.33 4.28
CA CYS A 38 8.03 1.38 4.76
C CYS A 38 8.67 -0.03 4.73
N THR A 39 7.98 -1.03 5.26
CA THR A 39 8.53 -2.38 5.32
C THR A 39 8.50 -3.10 3.98
N GLY A 40 7.48 -2.87 3.15
CA GLY A 40 7.41 -3.40 1.79
C GLY A 40 8.55 -2.88 0.91
N THR A 41 8.90 -1.60 1.04
CA THR A 41 10.05 -1.01 0.34
C THR A 41 11.37 -1.65 0.77
N VAL A 42 11.59 -1.79 2.10
CA VAL A 42 12.79 -2.44 2.64
C VAL A 42 12.89 -3.91 2.21
N PHE A 43 11.80 -4.68 2.31
CA PHE A 43 11.77 -6.07 1.87
C PHE A 43 11.96 -6.20 0.35
N GLY A 44 11.39 -5.30 -0.44
CA GLY A 44 11.62 -5.21 -1.89
C GLY A 44 13.11 -5.02 -2.22
N LEU A 45 13.79 -4.12 -1.52
CA LEU A 45 15.23 -3.90 -1.68
C LEU A 45 16.07 -5.12 -1.23
N ILE A 46 15.67 -5.78 -0.14
CA ILE A 46 16.32 -7.02 0.32
C ILE A 46 16.17 -8.12 -0.73
N ILE A 47 14.99 -8.28 -1.34
CA ILE A 47 14.74 -9.25 -2.41
C ILE A 47 15.59 -8.90 -3.65
N TRP A 48 15.66 -7.63 -4.02
CA TRP A 48 16.48 -7.15 -5.13
C TRP A 48 17.96 -7.49 -4.94
N LYS A 49 18.52 -7.29 -3.74
CA LYS A 49 19.91 -7.65 -3.43
C LYS A 49 20.17 -9.17 -3.39
N THR A 50 19.20 -9.95 -2.92
CA THR A 50 19.40 -11.39 -2.69
C THR A 50 19.07 -12.25 -3.91
N LYS A 51 18.37 -11.73 -4.93
CA LYS A 51 17.96 -12.42 -6.18
C LYS A 51 17.31 -13.81 -6.01
N GLN A 52 16.94 -14.20 -4.79
CA GLN A 52 16.57 -15.59 -4.47
C GLN A 52 15.06 -15.71 -4.23
N TYR A 53 14.26 -15.76 -5.30
CA TYR A 53 12.77 -15.80 -5.24
C TYR A 53 12.19 -17.08 -4.61
N SER A 54 12.99 -17.87 -3.88
CA SER A 54 12.58 -19.15 -3.31
C SER A 54 11.29 -19.01 -2.53
N GLY A 55 10.31 -19.85 -2.86
CA GLY A 55 8.96 -19.89 -2.25
C GLY A 55 8.99 -19.97 -0.71
N ALA A 56 10.12 -20.35 -0.11
CA ALA A 56 10.37 -20.27 1.33
C ALA A 56 10.17 -18.86 1.92
N ARG A 57 10.48 -17.77 1.19
CA ARG A 57 10.27 -16.39 1.68
C ARG A 57 8.81 -15.95 1.63
N ILE A 58 8.08 -16.39 0.60
CA ILE A 58 6.63 -16.16 0.46
C ILE A 58 5.87 -16.97 1.52
N MET A 59 6.28 -18.23 1.76
CA MET A 59 5.75 -19.06 2.85
C MET A 59 6.07 -18.46 4.22
N GLY A 60 7.26 -17.90 4.42
CA GLY A 60 7.61 -17.17 5.65
C GLY A 60 6.64 -16.01 5.93
N GLY A 61 6.25 -15.26 4.89
CA GLY A 61 5.23 -14.21 5.01
C GLY A 61 3.85 -14.74 5.43
N ALA A 62 3.43 -15.89 4.89
CA ALA A 62 2.17 -16.51 5.27
C ALA A 62 2.16 -16.96 6.75
N ILE A 63 3.28 -17.51 7.25
CA ILE A 63 3.44 -17.90 8.65
C ILE A 63 3.40 -16.68 9.57
N THR A 64 4.14 -15.61 9.24
CA THR A 64 4.09 -14.35 10.00
C THR A 64 2.66 -13.82 10.09
N ARG A 65 1.89 -13.94 9.00
CA ARG A 65 0.49 -13.50 8.97
C ARG A 65 -0.41 -14.31 9.91
N ILE A 66 -0.20 -15.63 10.01
CA ILE A 66 -0.92 -16.50 10.96
C ILE A 66 -0.60 -16.09 12.39
N VAL A 67 0.68 -15.85 12.71
CA VAL A 67 1.12 -15.41 14.04
C VAL A 67 0.52 -14.04 14.40
N VAL A 68 0.57 -13.08 13.48
CA VAL A 68 0.01 -11.74 13.66
C VAL A 68 -1.51 -11.80 13.94
N TYR A 69 -2.27 -12.61 13.20
CA TYR A 69 -3.70 -12.78 13.47
C TYR A 69 -3.98 -13.53 14.77
N GLY A 70 -3.16 -14.52 15.14
CA GLY A 70 -3.27 -15.19 16.43
C GLY A 70 -3.09 -14.21 17.60
N VAL A 71 -2.10 -13.31 17.50
CA VAL A 71 -1.88 -12.24 18.48
C VAL A 71 -3.08 -11.28 18.51
N MET A 72 -3.64 -10.92 17.36
CA MET A 72 -4.84 -10.07 17.31
C MET A 72 -6.04 -10.66 18.03
N PHE A 73 -6.26 -11.98 17.91
CA PHE A 73 -7.32 -12.65 18.62
C PHE A 73 -7.14 -12.60 20.14
N ARG A 74 -5.89 -12.61 20.62
CA ARG A 74 -5.61 -12.53 22.05
C ARG A 74 -5.72 -11.11 22.61
N VAL A 75 -5.38 -10.10 21.81
CA VAL A 75 -5.27 -8.70 22.24
C VAL A 75 -6.60 -7.93 22.15
N ARG A 76 -7.55 -8.40 21.32
CA ARG A 76 -8.92 -7.85 21.27
C ARG A 76 -9.73 -8.23 22.52
N THR A 77 -9.51 -7.47 23.59
CA THR A 77 -10.30 -7.50 24.82
C THR A 77 -11.41 -6.46 24.78
N THR A 78 -12.35 -6.48 25.73
CA THR A 78 -13.52 -5.60 25.75
C THR A 78 -13.19 -4.13 26.09
N ASN A 79 -12.03 -3.86 26.72
CA ASN A 79 -11.56 -2.52 27.09
C ASN A 79 -10.06 -2.35 26.76
N PRO A 80 -9.67 -2.33 25.48
CA PRO A 80 -8.28 -2.18 25.11
C PRO A 80 -7.81 -0.74 25.32
N SER A 81 -6.62 -0.57 25.89
CA SER A 81 -5.96 0.75 25.96
C SER A 81 -5.68 1.27 24.56
N ARG A 82 -5.81 2.59 24.34
CA ARG A 82 -5.63 3.21 23.01
C ARG A 82 -4.29 2.83 22.38
N ALA A 83 -3.22 2.80 23.18
CA ALA A 83 -1.88 2.41 22.73
C ALA A 83 -1.83 0.98 22.17
N VAL A 84 -2.61 0.07 22.76
CA VAL A 84 -2.66 -1.34 22.31
C VAL A 84 -3.26 -1.42 20.91
N LEU A 85 -4.26 -0.60 20.58
CA LEU A 85 -4.85 -0.55 19.24
C LEU A 85 -3.82 -0.08 18.19
N PHE A 86 -3.03 0.95 18.52
CA PHE A 86 -1.94 1.41 17.64
C PHE A 86 -0.87 0.33 17.44
N ILE A 87 -0.46 -0.36 18.51
CA ILE A 87 0.53 -1.44 18.44
C ILE A 87 0.02 -2.59 17.56
N VAL A 88 -1.24 -2.99 17.72
CA VAL A 88 -1.88 -4.02 16.90
C VAL A 88 -1.81 -3.66 15.42
N GLN A 89 -2.03 -2.39 15.10
CA GLN A 89 -2.00 -1.91 13.73
C GLN A 89 -0.58 -1.86 13.13
N LEU A 90 0.43 -1.53 13.94
CA LEU A 90 1.84 -1.62 13.54
C LEU A 90 2.20 -3.09 13.21
N VAL A 91 1.88 -4.01 14.12
CA VAL A 91 2.12 -5.45 13.95
C VAL A 91 1.38 -6.00 12.73
N GLN A 92 0.16 -5.51 12.46
CA GLN A 92 -0.60 -5.86 11.25
C GLN A 92 0.08 -5.44 9.97
N GLY A 93 0.60 -4.21 9.94
CA GLY A 93 1.29 -3.66 8.79
C GLY A 93 2.55 -4.46 8.46
N LEU A 94 3.32 -4.83 9.48
CA LEU A 94 4.53 -5.66 9.33
C LEU A 94 4.23 -7.04 8.73
N GLY A 95 3.16 -7.69 9.19
CA GLY A 95 2.77 -9.01 8.67
C GLY A 95 2.20 -8.96 7.25
N SER A 96 1.72 -7.79 6.80
CA SER A 96 1.10 -7.64 5.48
C SER A 96 2.11 -7.33 4.38
N SER A 97 3.17 -6.58 4.66
CA SER A 97 4.15 -6.21 3.63
C SER A 97 4.85 -7.39 2.95
N ILE A 98 5.10 -8.48 3.69
CA ILE A 98 5.84 -9.65 3.17
C ILE A 98 5.05 -10.41 2.09
N VAL A 99 3.71 -10.38 2.18
CA VAL A 99 2.83 -11.14 1.28
C VAL A 99 2.25 -10.25 0.16
N GLN A 100 2.22 -8.93 0.37
CA GLN A 100 1.45 -7.99 -0.46
C GLN A 100 2.29 -7.09 -1.35
N THR A 101 3.38 -7.60 -1.92
CA THR A 101 4.20 -6.84 -2.89
C THR A 101 3.35 -6.30 -4.06
N GLY A 102 2.30 -7.01 -4.47
CA GLY A 102 1.38 -6.57 -5.53
C GLY A 102 0.41 -5.45 -5.15
N THR A 103 0.24 -5.12 -3.86
CA THR A 103 -0.66 -4.03 -3.41
C THR A 103 0.10 -2.87 -2.79
N LEU A 104 1.43 -2.82 -2.94
CA LEU A 104 2.27 -1.71 -2.50
C LEU A 104 1.74 -0.37 -3.01
N GLY A 105 1.29 -0.30 -4.28
CA GLY A 105 0.68 0.90 -4.84
C GLY A 105 -0.57 1.38 -4.09
N SER A 106 -1.43 0.45 -3.66
CA SER A 106 -2.60 0.79 -2.85
C SER A 106 -2.18 1.26 -1.45
N ALA A 107 -1.20 0.62 -0.82
CA ALA A 107 -0.69 1.02 0.48
C ALA A 107 -0.06 2.42 0.44
N ILE A 108 0.68 2.74 -0.63
CA ILE A 108 1.25 4.07 -0.88
C ILE A 108 0.15 5.12 -0.97
N GLY A 109 -0.87 4.90 -1.82
CA GLY A 109 -1.99 5.84 -1.96
C GLY A 109 -2.74 6.06 -0.64
N THR A 110 -2.99 4.99 0.12
CA THR A 110 -3.62 5.08 1.43
C THR A 110 -2.74 5.82 2.45
N ALA A 111 -1.42 5.57 2.48
CA ALA A 111 -0.49 6.26 3.37
C ALA A 111 -0.40 7.77 3.08
N ILE A 112 -0.29 8.15 1.81
CA ILE A 112 -0.27 9.56 1.37
C ILE A 112 -1.60 10.23 1.71
N SER A 113 -2.72 9.56 1.45
CA SER A 113 -4.05 10.05 1.79
C SER A 113 -4.18 10.30 3.29
N GLY A 114 -3.78 9.36 4.13
CA GLY A 114 -3.84 9.52 5.59
C GLY A 114 -2.95 10.62 6.14
N ALA A 115 -1.79 10.87 5.51
CA ALA A 115 -0.86 11.90 5.95
C ALA A 115 -1.30 13.30 5.51
N ILE A 116 -1.77 13.46 4.27
CA ILE A 116 -2.07 14.77 3.69
C ILE A 116 -3.51 15.21 3.99
N TYR A 117 -4.49 14.29 3.90
CA TYR A 117 -5.91 14.65 3.98
C TYR A 117 -6.30 15.40 5.25
N PRO A 118 -6.01 14.90 6.47
CA PRO A 118 -6.59 15.47 7.69
C PRO A 118 -6.07 16.88 7.99
N HIS A 119 -4.82 17.18 7.60
CA HIS A 119 -4.19 18.47 7.84
C HIS A 119 -4.52 19.47 6.73
N THR A 120 -4.27 19.11 5.47
CA THR A 120 -4.43 20.02 4.34
C THR A 120 -5.90 20.33 4.05
N PHE A 121 -6.83 19.41 4.34
CA PHE A 121 -8.25 19.69 4.18
C PHE A 121 -8.75 20.78 5.13
N ARG A 122 -8.29 20.77 6.39
CA ARG A 122 -8.65 21.81 7.38
C ARG A 122 -8.10 23.17 6.99
N GLU A 123 -6.87 23.21 6.50
CA GLU A 123 -6.24 24.45 6.01
C GLU A 123 -6.96 25.03 4.80
N GLU A 124 -7.31 24.20 3.81
CA GLU A 124 -8.04 24.66 2.64
C GLU A 124 -9.50 25.02 2.96
N LEU A 125 -10.12 24.34 3.92
CA LEU A 125 -11.44 24.72 4.41
C LEU A 125 -11.40 26.07 5.13
N ALA A 126 -10.39 26.32 5.98
CA ALA A 126 -10.19 27.62 6.63
C ALA A 126 -10.02 28.75 5.60
N LYS A 127 -9.21 28.52 4.56
CA LYS A 127 -9.02 29.48 3.46
C LYS A 127 -10.29 29.72 2.65
N ALA A 128 -11.12 28.69 2.46
CA ALA A 128 -12.36 28.80 1.70
C ALA A 128 -13.49 29.49 2.50
N LEU A 129 -13.46 29.40 3.84
CA LEU A 129 -14.40 30.09 4.74
C LEU A 129 -14.03 31.55 5.02
N GLY A 130 -12.75 31.93 4.89
CA GLY A 130 -12.32 33.32 5.06
C GLY A 130 -12.47 33.82 6.50
N ASP A 131 -13.04 35.00 6.71
CA ASP A 131 -13.17 35.66 8.01
C ASP A 131 -14.13 34.94 8.99
N ASP A 132 -14.99 34.04 8.50
CA ASP A 132 -15.91 33.21 9.32
C ASP A 132 -15.25 31.91 9.84
N SER A 133 -13.93 31.76 9.67
CA SER A 133 -13.18 30.55 10.00
C SER A 133 -12.93 30.35 11.52
N THR A 134 -13.99 30.01 12.25
CA THR A 134 -13.84 29.58 13.65
C THR A 134 -13.34 28.13 13.71
N SER A 135 -12.36 27.82 14.57
CA SER A 135 -11.82 26.46 14.72
C SER A 135 -12.90 25.41 15.01
N GLU A 136 -13.92 25.78 15.78
CA GLU A 136 -15.07 24.91 16.11
C GLU A 136 -15.97 24.65 14.90
N LEU A 137 -16.13 25.63 14.00
CA LEU A 137 -16.89 25.45 12.76
C LEU A 137 -16.14 24.52 11.80
N ILE A 138 -14.83 24.68 11.67
CA ILE A 138 -13.97 23.81 10.85
C ILE A 138 -14.03 22.37 11.36
N ASP A 139 -13.94 22.17 12.67
CA ASP A 139 -14.06 20.85 13.28
C ASP A 139 -15.46 20.25 13.06
N THR A 140 -16.51 21.06 13.23
CA THR A 140 -17.89 20.62 13.02
C THR A 140 -18.14 20.21 11.57
N LEU A 141 -17.71 21.02 10.60
CA LEU A 141 -17.85 20.73 9.16
C LEU A 141 -16.98 19.54 8.74
N PHE A 142 -15.76 19.42 9.27
CA PHE A 142 -14.91 18.26 9.03
C PHE A 142 -15.56 16.97 9.55
N ASN A 143 -16.15 17.03 10.74
CA ASN A 143 -16.87 15.91 11.35
C ASN A 143 -18.22 15.63 10.65
N SER A 144 -18.82 16.64 10.00
CA SER A 144 -20.09 16.48 9.28
C SER A 144 -19.95 15.71 7.97
N ILE A 145 -18.78 15.80 7.31
CA ILE A 145 -18.50 15.05 6.07
C ILE A 145 -18.51 13.53 6.30
N THR A 146 -18.15 13.09 7.51
CA THR A 146 -18.07 11.67 7.90
C THR A 146 -19.28 11.21 8.70
N SER A 147 -20.22 12.11 9.02
CA SER A 147 -21.46 11.81 9.75
C SER A 147 -22.70 12.16 8.93
N THR A 148 -23.88 11.83 9.44
CA THR A 148 -25.17 12.05 8.77
C THR A 148 -25.61 13.52 8.71
N LEU A 149 -24.84 14.46 9.29
CA LEU A 149 -25.14 15.89 9.33
C LEU A 149 -24.60 16.63 8.09
N ILE A 150 -25.01 16.18 6.91
CA ILE A 150 -24.57 16.76 5.65
C ILE A 150 -25.22 18.15 5.45
N PRO A 151 -24.44 19.23 5.22
CA PRO A 151 -25.00 20.56 4.95
C PRO A 151 -25.94 20.57 3.75
N ALA A 152 -26.99 21.39 3.80
CA ALA A 152 -27.97 21.49 2.73
C ALA A 152 -27.31 21.93 1.40
N TRP A 153 -27.88 21.49 0.28
CA TRP A 153 -27.42 21.85 -1.05
C TRP A 153 -27.53 23.37 -1.27
N GLY A 154 -26.46 23.99 -1.80
CA GLY A 154 -26.43 25.43 -2.13
C GLY A 154 -25.92 26.36 -1.01
N THR A 155 -25.55 25.82 0.15
CA THR A 155 -24.98 26.58 1.27
C THR A 155 -23.50 26.96 1.03
N VAL A 156 -23.05 28.06 1.64
CA VAL A 156 -21.66 28.55 1.50
C VAL A 156 -20.65 27.57 2.08
N GLU A 157 -21.02 26.88 3.16
CA GLU A 157 -20.23 25.84 3.83
C GLU A 157 -20.01 24.65 2.90
N ARG A 158 -21.04 24.23 2.15
CA ARG A 158 -20.92 23.12 1.21
C ARG A 158 -20.08 23.48 -0.02
N SER A 159 -20.16 24.73 -0.47
CA SER A 159 -19.29 25.25 -1.54
C SER A 159 -17.83 25.31 -1.10
N ALA A 160 -17.58 25.74 0.14
CA ALA A 160 -16.25 25.76 0.76
C ALA A 160 -15.68 24.34 0.90
N ILE A 161 -16.49 23.37 1.36
CA ILE A 161 -16.12 21.95 1.43
C ILE A 161 -15.76 21.41 0.04
N ASN A 162 -16.57 21.68 -0.98
CA ASN A 162 -16.30 21.23 -2.34
C ASN A 162 -14.98 21.82 -2.88
N THR A 163 -14.77 23.12 -2.64
CA THR A 163 -13.53 23.82 -3.04
C THR A 163 -12.30 23.23 -2.35
N ALA A 164 -12.37 23.01 -1.04
CA ALA A 164 -11.31 22.38 -0.27
C ALA A 164 -11.04 20.95 -0.75
N PHE A 165 -12.09 20.17 -1.02
CA PHE A 165 -11.97 18.79 -1.50
C PHE A 165 -11.26 18.69 -2.86
N VAL A 166 -11.64 19.55 -3.82
CA VAL A 166 -11.00 19.56 -5.15
C VAL A 166 -9.50 19.86 -5.02
N LYS A 167 -9.12 20.87 -4.22
CA LYS A 167 -7.71 21.22 -4.02
C LYS A 167 -6.91 20.11 -3.34
N VAL A 168 -7.46 19.49 -2.29
CA VAL A 168 -6.81 18.36 -1.61
C VAL A 168 -6.63 17.18 -2.57
N THR A 169 -7.62 16.94 -3.44
CA THR A 169 -7.52 15.90 -4.46
C THR A 169 -6.42 16.21 -5.48
N SER A 170 -6.23 17.48 -5.87
CA SER A 170 -5.09 17.89 -6.70
C SER A 170 -3.75 17.63 -6.02
N TYR A 171 -3.62 17.87 -4.71
CA TYR A 171 -2.39 17.54 -3.98
C TYR A 171 -2.09 16.03 -3.97
N PHE A 172 -3.10 15.16 -3.93
CA PHE A 172 -2.87 13.72 -4.08
C PHE A 172 -2.27 13.34 -5.43
N PHE A 173 -2.77 13.93 -6.51
CA PHE A 173 -2.23 13.65 -7.85
C PHE A 173 -0.79 14.15 -8.00
N ILE A 174 -0.46 15.32 -7.45
CA ILE A 174 0.90 15.84 -7.44
C ILE A 174 1.84 14.91 -6.66
N ALA A 175 1.43 14.49 -5.46
CA ALA A 175 2.20 13.55 -4.64
C ALA A 175 2.39 12.19 -5.34
N ALA A 176 1.35 11.68 -6.01
CA ALA A 176 1.44 10.44 -6.78
C ALA A 176 2.43 10.56 -7.95
N MET A 177 2.42 11.68 -8.68
CA MET A 177 3.37 11.93 -9.76
C MET A 177 4.81 11.98 -9.25
N ALA A 178 5.06 12.61 -8.11
CA ALA A 178 6.38 12.69 -7.50
C ALA A 178 6.98 11.30 -7.18
N ILE A 179 6.15 10.28 -6.96
CA ILE A 179 6.57 8.90 -6.65
C ILE A 179 6.69 8.05 -7.92
N ILE A 180 5.84 8.28 -8.92
CA ILE A 180 5.85 7.52 -10.18
C ILE A 180 7.09 7.84 -11.02
N VAL A 181 7.49 9.11 -11.09
CA VAL A 181 8.65 9.56 -11.89
C VAL A 181 9.94 8.79 -11.55
N PRO A 182 10.40 8.71 -10.27
CA PRO A 182 11.60 7.95 -9.94
C PRO A 182 11.42 6.44 -10.10
N CYS A 183 10.21 5.90 -9.86
CA CYS A 183 9.93 4.48 -10.09
C CYS A 183 10.10 4.10 -11.57
N PHE A 184 9.66 4.96 -12.49
CA PHE A 184 9.79 4.71 -13.93
C PHE A 184 11.26 4.71 -14.36
N SER A 185 12.06 5.66 -13.86
CA SER A 185 13.50 5.71 -14.14
C SER A 185 14.25 4.46 -13.66
N ILE A 186 13.95 3.97 -12.45
CA ILE A 186 14.58 2.76 -11.89
C ILE A 186 14.16 1.50 -12.67
N ILE A 187 12.91 1.41 -13.10
CA ILE A 187 12.42 0.27 -13.89
C ILE A 187 13.10 0.24 -15.27
N CYS A 188 13.19 1.37 -15.96
CA CYS A 188 13.87 1.47 -17.25
C CYS A 188 15.36 1.10 -17.14
N ASP A 189 16.06 1.56 -16.11
CA ASP A 189 17.47 1.20 -15.87
C ASP A 189 17.63 -0.30 -15.57
N SER A 190 16.70 -0.89 -14.80
CA SER A 190 16.72 -2.32 -14.49
C SER A 190 16.49 -3.23 -15.70
N GLN A 191 15.66 -2.80 -16.67
CA GLN A 191 15.46 -3.52 -17.94
C GLN A 191 16.77 -3.51 -18.75
N ASN A 192 17.43 -2.36 -18.83
CA ASN A 192 18.71 -2.21 -19.52
C ASN A 192 19.79 -3.11 -18.89
N LEU A 193 19.83 -3.19 -17.55
CA LEU A 193 20.74 -4.09 -16.82
C LEU A 193 20.42 -5.58 -16.98
N ILE A 194 19.15 -5.96 -17.22
CA ILE A 194 18.76 -7.36 -17.46
C ILE A 194 19.15 -7.81 -18.87
N GLU A 195 19.03 -6.91 -19.86
CA GLU A 195 19.49 -7.13 -21.23
C GLU A 195 21.02 -7.22 -21.29
N GLU A 196 21.73 -6.35 -20.57
CA GLU A 196 23.21 -6.34 -20.55
C GLU A 196 23.80 -7.57 -19.80
N ASN A 197 23.12 -8.10 -18.78
CA ASN A 197 23.59 -9.26 -17.99
C ASN A 197 23.20 -10.63 -18.56
N GLY A 198 22.84 -10.74 -19.86
CA GLY A 198 22.84 -12.01 -20.57
C GLY A 198 21.86 -13.08 -20.07
N MET A 199 20.82 -12.72 -19.30
CA MET A 199 19.85 -13.70 -18.79
C MET A 199 18.97 -14.26 -19.92
N LEU A 200 18.81 -13.49 -21.01
CA LEU A 200 18.19 -13.94 -22.27
C LEU A 200 19.20 -14.66 -23.17
N ASP A 201 20.44 -14.17 -23.24
CA ASP A 201 21.50 -14.72 -24.10
C ASP A 201 21.95 -16.13 -23.67
N GLY A 202 22.07 -16.37 -22.36
CA GLY A 202 22.38 -17.70 -21.82
C GLY A 202 21.28 -18.73 -22.09
N LYS A 203 20.01 -18.29 -22.15
CA LYS A 203 18.87 -19.18 -22.44
C LYS A 203 18.78 -19.51 -23.94
N ILE A 204 19.10 -18.55 -24.81
CA ILE A 204 19.17 -18.74 -26.27
C ILE A 204 20.34 -19.66 -26.64
N THR A 205 21.51 -19.47 -26.01
CA THR A 205 22.70 -20.29 -26.22
C THR A 205 22.49 -21.76 -25.81
N LEU A 206 21.80 -21.99 -24.68
CA LEU A 206 21.44 -23.34 -24.25
C LEU A 206 20.47 -24.02 -25.23
N MET A 207 19.45 -23.32 -25.72
CA MET A 207 18.49 -23.86 -26.69
C MET A 207 19.13 -24.17 -28.05
N HIS A 208 20.08 -23.36 -28.50
CA HIS A 208 20.85 -23.63 -29.72
C HIS A 208 21.72 -24.89 -29.57
N ASN A 209 22.38 -25.05 -28.42
CA ASN A 209 23.24 -26.21 -28.15
C ASN A 209 22.45 -27.53 -27.99
N THR A 210 21.26 -27.49 -27.36
CA THR A 210 20.40 -28.68 -27.25
C THR A 210 19.83 -29.09 -28.60
N THR A 211 19.37 -28.15 -29.41
CA THR A 211 18.83 -28.42 -30.76
C THR A 211 19.92 -29.01 -31.68
N THR A 212 21.15 -28.47 -31.59
CA THR A 212 22.30 -28.96 -32.36
C THR A 212 22.75 -30.36 -31.90
N ALA A 213 22.67 -30.66 -30.60
CA ALA A 213 23.02 -31.98 -30.06
C ALA A 213 21.98 -33.06 -30.44
N GLU A 214 20.70 -32.71 -30.47
CA GLU A 214 19.63 -33.60 -30.92
C GLU A 214 19.72 -33.90 -32.42
N GLY A 215 20.05 -32.89 -33.25
CA GLY A 215 20.32 -33.07 -34.68
C GLY A 215 21.45 -34.06 -34.97
N ARG A 216 22.60 -33.92 -34.28
CA ARG A 216 23.73 -34.85 -34.43
C ARG A 216 23.43 -36.28 -33.93
N ARG A 217 22.57 -36.43 -32.92
CA ARG A 217 22.11 -37.75 -32.45
C ARG A 217 21.19 -38.43 -33.46
N ALA A 218 20.30 -37.67 -34.11
CA ALA A 218 19.41 -38.20 -35.15
C ALA A 218 20.19 -38.64 -36.40
N GLU A 219 21.22 -37.89 -36.79
CA GLU A 219 22.09 -38.22 -37.93
C GLU A 219 22.91 -39.50 -37.67
N ASN A 220 23.57 -39.59 -36.51
CA ASN A 220 24.31 -40.80 -36.13
C ASN A 220 23.45 -42.07 -36.03
N LYS A 221 22.15 -41.93 -35.73
CA LYS A 221 21.22 -43.06 -35.69
C LYS A 221 20.89 -43.55 -37.11
N LYS A 222 20.66 -42.63 -38.06
CA LYS A 222 20.45 -42.97 -39.48
C LYS A 222 21.67 -43.63 -40.11
N THR A 223 22.89 -43.17 -39.83
CA THR A 223 24.11 -43.77 -40.38
C THR A 223 24.35 -45.20 -39.89
N LYS A 224 23.87 -45.56 -38.69
CA LYS A 224 23.94 -46.93 -38.15
C LYS A 224 22.89 -47.88 -38.73
N GLU A 225 21.78 -47.38 -39.27
CA GLU A 225 20.74 -48.20 -39.90
C GLU A 225 21.02 -48.50 -41.38
N ILE A 226 22.02 -47.83 -41.98
CA ILE A 226 22.41 -47.99 -43.40
C ILE A 226 23.63 -48.93 -43.55
N LYS A 227 24.22 -49.41 -42.45
CA LYS A 227 25.31 -50.40 -42.42
C LYS A 227 24.80 -51.74 -41.91
#